data_AF-A0AAJ5Z1E7-F1
#
_entry.id   AF-A0AAJ5Z1E7-F1
#
_cell.length_a   1.000
_cell.length_b   1.000
_cell.length_c   1.000
_cell.angle_alpha   90.00
_cell.angle_beta   90.00
_cell.angle_gamma   90.00
#
_symmetry.space_group_name_H-M   'P 1'
#
loop_
_entity.id
_entity.type
_entity.pdbx_description
1 polymer ?
#
loop_
_entity_poly.entity_id
_entity_poly.type
_entity_poly.pdbx_seq_one_letter_code
_entity_poly.pdbx_strand_id
1 'polypeptide(L)'
;MTLYYSIVFALLVLEMAMFMVLIVPLPFSARRKLFRFLATSEIVGRINYCIRITFIFVAVLFIDAFQRMIKVSKETNLGDYHQGYHDLRNETNYHAKKFYAQRNVYLTGFTLFLSLILARTHSLVLDLINAQEELVSSTSGASHSDDIATMKKQMAQQQAEYNRLTDELAQAKAAVSDKKAD
;
A
#
# COMPACT_ATOMS: atom_id res chain seq x y z
N MET A 1 -25.61 19.54 17.72
CA MET A 1 -24.14 19.56 17.56
C MET A 1 -23.52 18.16 17.46
N THR A 2 -24.22 17.06 17.78
CA THR A 2 -23.58 15.74 17.92
C THR A 2 -23.48 14.92 16.62
N LEU A 3 -24.48 14.94 15.75
CA LEU A 3 -24.50 14.07 14.56
C LEU A 3 -23.40 14.38 13.53
N TYR A 4 -23.24 15.64 13.14
CA TYR A 4 -22.23 16.04 12.15
C TYR A 4 -20.80 15.70 12.63
N TYR A 5 -20.44 16.09 13.86
CA TYR A 5 -19.11 15.78 14.39
C TYR A 5 -18.92 14.28 14.72
N SER A 6 -20.00 13.54 14.98
CA SER A 6 -19.94 12.08 15.12
C SER A 6 -19.63 11.39 13.79
N ILE A 7 -20.14 11.90 12.66
CA ILE A 7 -19.81 11.38 11.33
C ILE A 7 -18.34 11.66 10.98
N VAL A 8 -17.87 12.88 11.26
CA VAL A 8 -16.44 13.22 11.08
C VAL A 8 -15.55 12.34 11.96
N PHE A 9 -15.94 12.12 13.21
CA PHE A 9 -15.20 11.25 14.11
C PHE A 9 -15.20 9.79 13.63
N ALA A 10 -16.33 9.28 13.15
CA ALA A 10 -16.40 7.92 12.58
C ALA A 10 -15.51 7.79 11.33
N LEU A 11 -15.47 8.80 10.47
CA LEU A 11 -14.55 8.83 9.32
C LEU A 11 -13.09 8.83 9.76
N LEU A 12 -12.73 9.61 10.77
CA LEU A 12 -11.37 9.62 11.34
C LEU A 12 -10.99 8.24 11.88
N VAL A 13 -11.86 7.60 12.64
CA VAL A 13 -11.62 6.24 13.17
C VAL A 13 -11.46 5.23 12.04
N LEU A 14 -12.29 5.32 11.00
CA LEU A 14 -12.19 4.46 9.81
C LEU A 14 -10.87 4.66 9.08
N GLU A 15 -10.46 5.91 8.84
CA GLU A 15 -9.19 6.22 8.19
C GLU A 15 -7.99 5.76 9.04
N MET A 16 -8.06 5.90 10.36
CA MET A 16 -7.06 5.36 11.28
C MET A 16 -6.96 3.83 11.20
N ALA A 17 -8.09 3.14 11.18
CA ALA A 17 -8.11 1.69 11.02
C ALA A 17 -7.53 1.27 9.66
N MET A 18 -7.91 1.94 8.58
CA MET A 18 -7.40 1.66 7.24
C MET A 18 -5.91 1.96 7.14
N PHE A 19 -5.43 3.05 7.73
CA PHE A 19 -4.02 3.40 7.81
C PHE A 19 -3.23 2.36 8.62
N MET A 20 -3.75 1.91 9.76
CA MET A 20 -3.12 0.85 10.55
C MET A 20 -3.03 -0.47 9.78
N VAL A 21 -4.07 -0.85 9.04
CA VAL A 21 -4.03 -2.03 8.16
C VAL A 21 -2.98 -1.86 7.05
N LEU A 22 -2.84 -0.65 6.49
CA LEU A 22 -1.92 -0.37 5.40
C LEU A 22 -0.45 -0.26 5.84
N ILE A 23 -0.18 0.26 7.04
CA ILE A 23 1.18 0.42 7.59
C ILE A 23 1.74 -0.87 8.18
N VAL A 24 0.89 -1.83 8.57
CA VAL A 24 1.35 -3.13 9.06
C VAL A 24 2.24 -3.76 8.00
N PRO A 25 3.53 -4.00 8.30
CA PRO A 25 4.44 -4.65 7.36
C PRO A 25 4.02 -6.11 7.23
N LEU A 26 3.18 -6.40 6.24
CA LEU A 26 2.72 -7.77 6.00
C LEU A 26 3.88 -8.62 5.48
N PRO A 27 4.12 -9.83 6.04
CA PRO A 27 5.14 -10.73 5.57
C PRO A 27 4.87 -11.13 4.12
N PHE A 28 5.94 -11.26 3.32
CA PHE A 28 5.95 -11.38 1.86
C PHE A 28 4.89 -12.35 1.27
N SER A 29 4.68 -13.51 1.89
CA SER A 29 3.69 -14.49 1.44
C SER A 29 2.24 -14.08 1.70
N ALA A 30 1.98 -13.38 2.82
CA ALA A 30 0.67 -12.84 3.15
C ALA A 30 0.34 -11.62 2.29
N ARG A 31 1.33 -10.75 2.04
CA ARG A 31 1.20 -9.61 1.12
C ARG A 31 0.82 -10.09 -0.29
N ARG A 32 1.49 -11.12 -0.82
CA ARG A 32 1.17 -11.71 -2.13
C ARG A 32 -0.21 -12.37 -2.16
N LYS A 33 -0.66 -13.05 -1.09
CA LYS A 33 -2.02 -13.65 -1.04
C LYS A 33 -3.13 -12.61 -0.90
N LEU A 34 -2.99 -11.66 0.03
CA LEU A 34 -3.95 -10.55 0.21
C LEU A 34 -4.07 -9.74 -1.07
N PHE A 35 -2.94 -9.36 -1.68
CA PHE A 35 -2.95 -8.57 -2.90
C PHE A 35 -3.26 -9.37 -4.16
N ARG A 36 -2.97 -10.67 -4.28
CA ARG A 36 -3.49 -11.46 -5.42
C ARG A 36 -5.01 -11.59 -5.34
N PHE A 37 -5.57 -11.70 -4.14
CA PHE A 37 -7.02 -11.62 -3.92
C PHE A 37 -7.58 -10.21 -4.22
N LEU A 38 -6.82 -9.15 -3.91
CA LEU A 38 -7.18 -7.75 -4.18
C LEU A 38 -6.95 -7.29 -5.64
N ALA A 39 -5.96 -7.87 -6.33
CA ALA A 39 -5.47 -7.49 -7.66
C ALA A 39 -6.06 -8.35 -8.78
N THR A 40 -6.50 -9.58 -8.50
CA THR A 40 -7.43 -10.29 -9.40
C THR A 40 -8.82 -9.64 -9.37
N SER A 41 -9.11 -8.85 -8.34
CA SER A 41 -10.22 -7.90 -8.23
C SER A 41 -10.14 -6.72 -9.20
N GLU A 42 -11.22 -6.25 -9.85
CA GLU A 42 -11.35 -4.86 -10.36
C GLU A 42 -11.26 -3.78 -9.25
N ILE A 43 -10.76 -4.17 -8.08
CA ILE A 43 -10.83 -3.47 -6.81
C ILE A 43 -9.73 -2.41 -6.70
N VAL A 44 -8.56 -2.58 -7.31
CA VAL A 44 -7.46 -1.59 -7.22
C VAL A 44 -7.89 -0.23 -7.80
N GLY A 45 -8.55 -0.23 -8.96
CA GLY A 45 -9.12 0.98 -9.55
C GLY A 45 -10.23 1.57 -8.68
N ARG A 46 -11.07 0.70 -8.10
CA ARG A 46 -12.18 1.09 -7.22
C ARG A 46 -11.70 1.67 -5.88
N ILE A 47 -10.60 1.15 -5.32
CA ILE A 47 -9.98 1.65 -4.08
C ILE A 47 -9.39 3.04 -4.33
N ASN A 48 -8.64 3.22 -5.42
CA ASN A 48 -8.07 4.53 -5.75
C ASN A 48 -9.18 5.59 -5.95
N TYR A 49 -10.29 5.18 -6.59
CA TYR A 49 -11.47 6.03 -6.74
C TYR A 49 -12.17 6.32 -5.40
N CYS A 50 -12.30 5.32 -4.52
CA CYS A 50 -12.88 5.46 -3.19
C CYS A 50 -12.07 6.39 -2.29
N ILE A 51 -10.73 6.28 -2.33
CA ILE A 51 -9.81 7.17 -1.60
C ILE A 51 -9.95 8.61 -2.11
N ARG A 52 -10.00 8.82 -3.44
CA ARG A 52 -10.21 10.16 -4.02
C ARG A 52 -11.54 10.78 -3.60
N ILE A 53 -12.63 10.01 -3.61
CA ILE A 53 -13.95 10.49 -3.16
C ILE A 53 -13.90 10.86 -1.67
N THR A 54 -13.32 9.99 -0.85
CA THR A 54 -13.19 10.23 0.60
C THR A 54 -12.37 11.49 0.87
N PHE A 55 -11.29 11.71 0.14
CA PHE A 55 -10.47 12.93 0.24
C PHE A 55 -11.28 14.19 -0.09
N ILE A 56 -12.04 14.21 -1.18
CA ILE A 56 -12.88 15.36 -1.54
C ILE A 56 -13.93 15.60 -0.45
N PHE A 57 -14.55 14.54 0.07
CA PHE A 57 -15.54 14.64 1.13
C PHE A 57 -14.97 15.25 2.42
N VAL A 58 -13.80 14.76 2.86
CA VAL A 58 -13.10 15.28 4.04
C VAL A 58 -12.64 16.72 3.83
N ALA A 59 -12.19 17.08 2.62
CA ALA A 59 -11.82 18.45 2.26
C ALA A 59 -13.01 19.41 2.35
N VAL A 60 -14.19 19.02 1.87
CA VAL A 60 -15.42 19.82 1.99
C VAL A 60 -15.81 19.99 3.46
N LEU A 61 -15.77 18.92 4.26
CA LEU A 61 -16.06 18.99 5.70
C LEU A 61 -15.08 19.90 6.45
N PHE A 62 -13.80 19.86 6.08
CA PHE A 62 -12.80 20.75 6.64
C PHE A 62 -13.09 22.21 6.32
N ILE A 63 -13.44 22.53 5.06
CA ILE A 63 -13.80 23.89 4.65
C ILE A 63 -15.04 24.37 5.40
N ASP A 64 -16.08 23.54 5.54
CA ASP A 64 -17.28 23.88 6.33
C ASP A 64 -16.93 24.17 7.80
N ALA A 65 -16.16 23.28 8.44
CA ALA A 65 -15.72 23.47 9.81
C ALA A 65 -14.88 24.75 9.98
N PHE A 66 -13.99 25.03 9.02
CA PHE A 66 -13.13 26.21 9.02
C PHE A 66 -13.92 27.50 8.83
N GLN A 67 -14.86 27.52 7.88
CA GLN A 67 -15.77 28.66 7.68
C GLN A 67 -16.62 28.92 8.93
N ARG A 68 -17.14 27.86 9.56
CA ARG A 68 -17.88 27.97 10.82
C ARG A 68 -17.01 28.53 11.94
N MET A 69 -15.77 28.08 12.07
CA MET A 69 -14.83 28.60 13.08
C MET A 69 -14.49 30.07 12.83
N ILE A 70 -14.28 30.50 11.58
CA ILE A 70 -14.05 31.91 11.24
C ILE A 70 -15.29 32.74 11.59
N LYS A 71 -16.49 32.27 11.22
CA LYS A 71 -17.75 32.97 11.53
C LYS A 71 -17.92 33.15 13.03
N VAL A 72 -17.77 32.07 13.80
CA VAL A 72 -17.79 32.12 15.27
C VAL A 72 -16.69 33.06 15.77
N SER A 73 -15.47 33.00 15.27
CA SER A 73 -14.40 33.90 15.74
C SER A 73 -14.66 35.39 15.43
N LYS A 74 -15.32 35.71 14.30
CA LYS A 74 -15.69 37.10 13.95
C LYS A 74 -16.80 37.64 14.82
N GLU A 75 -17.82 36.83 15.10
CA GLU A 75 -18.89 37.18 16.05
C GLU A 75 -18.32 37.50 17.45
N THR A 76 -17.12 36.98 17.79
CA THR A 76 -16.47 37.20 19.09
C THR A 76 -15.93 38.62 19.17
N ASN A 77 -15.20 39.01 18.14
CA ASN A 77 -14.52 40.30 18.09
C ASN A 77 -15.50 41.47 17.89
N LEU A 78 -16.64 41.22 17.25
CA LEU A 78 -17.70 42.21 17.06
C LEU A 78 -18.56 42.42 18.32
N GLY A 79 -18.75 41.39 19.14
CA GLY A 79 -19.45 41.48 20.43
C GLY A 79 -18.70 42.33 21.46
N ASP A 80 -17.36 42.17 21.52
CA ASP A 80 -16.48 42.96 22.39
C ASP A 80 -16.48 44.47 22.07
N TYR A 81 -16.73 44.85 20.80
CA TYR A 81 -16.61 46.25 20.36
C TYR A 81 -17.92 47.05 20.48
N HIS A 82 -19.08 46.41 20.61
CA HIS A 82 -20.38 47.06 20.41
C HIS A 82 -21.34 47.07 21.62
N GLN A 83 -21.00 46.48 22.76
CA GLN A 83 -21.92 46.44 23.91
C GLN A 83 -21.24 46.76 25.24
N GLY A 84 -21.32 48.05 25.63
CA GLY A 84 -21.13 48.49 27.01
C GLY A 84 -22.23 48.05 28.00
N TYR A 85 -23.04 47.06 27.65
CA TYR A 85 -24.11 46.48 28.47
C TYR A 85 -24.42 45.06 27.98
N HIS A 86 -23.67 44.02 28.39
CA HIS A 86 -24.18 42.66 28.21
C HIS A 86 -23.76 41.69 29.32
N ASP A 87 -24.75 40.89 29.71
CA ASP A 87 -24.82 39.88 30.76
C ASP A 87 -23.64 38.88 30.75
N LEU A 88 -22.94 38.72 31.89
CA LEU A 88 -21.86 37.75 32.14
C LEU A 88 -22.24 36.30 31.73
N ARG A 89 -23.54 36.00 31.69
CA ARG A 89 -24.05 34.69 31.27
C ARG A 89 -23.92 34.45 29.77
N ASN A 90 -23.92 35.51 28.95
CA ASN A 90 -23.76 35.41 27.51
C ASN A 90 -22.29 35.20 27.11
N GLU A 91 -21.37 35.89 27.79
CA GLU A 91 -19.90 35.74 27.67
C GLU A 91 -19.46 34.28 27.86
N THR A 92 -19.94 33.63 28.92
CA THR A 92 -19.57 32.25 29.25
C THR A 92 -20.06 31.24 28.19
N ASN A 93 -21.27 31.42 27.68
CA ASN A 93 -21.83 30.59 26.59
C ASN A 93 -21.08 30.82 25.27
N TYR A 94 -20.49 31.99 25.11
CA TYR A 94 -19.83 32.42 23.90
C TYR A 94 -18.39 31.87 23.81
N HIS A 95 -17.61 31.96 24.89
CA HIS A 95 -16.29 31.31 24.99
C HIS A 95 -16.39 29.80 24.74
N ALA A 96 -17.41 29.14 25.29
CA ALA A 96 -17.66 27.72 25.05
C ALA A 96 -17.82 27.41 23.54
N LYS A 97 -18.60 28.21 22.80
CA LYS A 97 -18.80 28.02 21.35
C LYS A 97 -17.50 28.15 20.55
N LYS A 98 -16.61 29.07 20.93
CA LYS A 98 -15.29 29.23 20.30
C LYS A 98 -14.40 28.00 20.52
N PHE A 99 -14.32 27.49 21.74
CA PHE A 99 -13.58 26.25 22.05
C PHE A 99 -14.12 25.04 21.28
N TYR A 100 -15.45 24.92 21.16
CA TYR A 100 -16.06 23.85 20.36
C TYR A 100 -15.71 23.96 18.88
N ALA A 101 -15.83 25.15 18.28
CA ALA A 101 -15.51 25.35 16.86
C ALA A 101 -14.02 25.08 16.56
N GLN A 102 -13.13 25.52 17.45
CA GLN A 102 -11.69 25.31 17.31
C GLN A 102 -11.32 23.82 17.38
N ARG A 103 -11.82 23.08 18.38
CA ARG A 103 -11.57 21.62 18.49
C ARG A 103 -12.06 20.87 17.26
N ASN A 104 -13.22 21.25 16.74
CA ASN A 104 -13.82 20.58 15.60
C ASN A 104 -13.03 20.83 14.30
N VAL A 105 -12.46 22.03 14.12
CA VAL A 105 -11.53 22.32 13.01
C VAL A 105 -10.26 21.48 13.10
N TYR A 106 -9.67 21.38 14.29
CA TYR A 106 -8.48 20.53 14.48
C TYR A 106 -8.78 19.06 14.22
N LEU A 107 -9.94 18.57 14.67
CA LEU A 107 -10.37 17.21 14.41
C LEU A 107 -10.52 16.95 12.89
N THR A 108 -11.24 17.81 12.16
CA THR A 108 -11.36 17.70 10.69
C THR A 108 -10.03 17.88 9.96
N GLY A 109 -9.14 18.74 10.47
CA GLY A 109 -7.85 19.00 9.85
C GLY A 109 -6.91 17.81 9.97
N PHE A 110 -6.95 17.12 11.11
CA PHE A 110 -6.19 15.89 11.30
C PHE A 110 -6.72 14.75 10.43
N THR A 111 -8.05 14.62 10.28
CA THR A 111 -8.65 13.69 9.29
C THR A 111 -8.10 13.97 7.90
N LEU A 112 -8.14 15.23 7.43
CA LEU A 112 -7.64 15.60 6.10
C LEU A 112 -6.16 15.25 5.91
N PHE A 113 -5.34 15.53 6.91
CA PHE A 113 -3.92 15.17 6.89
C PHE A 113 -3.73 13.65 6.78
N LEU A 114 -4.50 12.88 7.54
CA LEU A 114 -4.47 11.42 7.49
C LEU A 114 -4.94 10.89 6.13
N SER A 115 -6.01 11.45 5.54
CA SER A 115 -6.47 11.10 4.20
C SER A 115 -5.37 11.29 3.15
N LEU A 116 -4.58 12.37 3.25
CA LEU A 116 -3.48 12.66 2.34
C LEU A 116 -2.36 11.63 2.48
N ILE A 117 -1.97 11.31 3.72
CA ILE A 117 -0.98 10.26 3.97
C ILE A 117 -1.47 8.93 3.40
N LEU A 118 -2.72 8.54 3.68
CA LEU A 118 -3.31 7.30 3.21
C LEU A 118 -3.28 7.20 1.68
N ALA A 119 -3.65 8.27 0.98
CA ALA A 119 -3.57 8.34 -0.47
C ALA A 119 -2.14 8.13 -1.00
N ARG A 120 -1.13 8.75 -0.36
CA ARG A 120 0.28 8.57 -0.74
C ARG A 120 0.81 7.17 -0.40
N THR A 121 0.56 6.68 0.81
CA THR A 121 1.01 5.35 1.23
C THR A 121 0.40 4.27 0.36
N HIS A 122 -0.86 4.40 -0.06
CA HIS A 122 -1.49 3.43 -0.95
C HIS A 122 -0.80 3.35 -2.32
N SER A 123 -0.52 4.50 -2.96
CA SER A 123 0.23 4.53 -4.21
C SER A 123 1.65 3.96 -4.05
N LEU A 124 2.37 4.33 -3.00
CA LEU A 124 3.71 3.81 -2.72
C LEU A 124 3.70 2.30 -2.48
N VAL A 125 2.68 1.77 -1.83
CA VAL A 125 2.52 0.33 -1.61
C VAL A 125 2.30 -0.40 -2.94
N LEU A 126 1.49 0.16 -3.84
CA LEU A 126 1.30 -0.41 -5.18
C LEU A 126 2.61 -0.39 -5.99
N ASP A 127 3.34 0.73 -5.98
CA ASP A 127 4.61 0.87 -6.68
C ASP A 127 5.66 -0.12 -6.15
N LEU A 128 5.75 -0.28 -4.82
CA LEU A 128 6.64 -1.29 -4.22
C LEU A 128 6.26 -2.71 -4.61
N ILE A 129 4.99 -3.02 -4.75
CA ILE A 129 4.54 -4.36 -5.15
C ILE A 129 4.90 -4.62 -6.61
N ASN A 130 4.62 -3.67 -7.51
CA ASN A 130 4.97 -3.81 -8.93
C ASN A 130 6.48 -3.97 -9.12
N ALA A 131 7.28 -3.15 -8.44
CA ALA A 131 8.74 -3.27 -8.45
C ALA A 131 9.21 -4.62 -7.91
N GLN A 132 8.55 -5.14 -6.87
CA GLN A 132 8.88 -6.43 -6.28
C GLN A 132 8.44 -7.61 -7.17
N GLU A 133 7.32 -7.50 -7.90
CA GLU A 133 6.88 -8.49 -8.88
C GLU A 133 7.83 -8.53 -10.08
N GLU A 134 8.30 -7.38 -10.57
CA GLU A 134 9.32 -7.29 -11.63
C GLU A 134 10.64 -7.96 -11.22
N LEU A 135 11.11 -7.71 -9.99
CA LEU A 135 12.30 -8.37 -9.44
C LEU A 135 12.11 -9.88 -9.27
N VAL A 136 10.94 -10.33 -8.81
CA VAL A 136 10.63 -11.75 -8.72
C VAL A 136 10.55 -12.35 -10.12
N SER A 137 9.89 -11.75 -11.11
CA SER A 137 9.86 -12.28 -12.48
C SER A 137 11.23 -12.31 -13.13
N SER A 138 12.12 -11.38 -12.77
CA SER A 138 13.50 -11.35 -13.27
C SER A 138 14.39 -12.40 -12.57
N THR A 139 14.13 -12.70 -11.29
CA THR A 139 14.89 -13.68 -10.50
C THR A 139 14.35 -15.11 -10.61
N SER A 140 13.03 -15.25 -10.80
CA SER A 140 12.31 -16.53 -10.95
C SER A 140 11.85 -16.78 -12.39
N GLY A 141 12.25 -15.93 -13.33
CA GLY A 141 12.13 -16.17 -14.75
C GLY A 141 12.95 -17.41 -15.13
N ALA A 142 12.23 -18.51 -15.30
CA ALA A 142 12.27 -19.50 -16.39
C ALA A 142 13.60 -19.82 -17.13
N SER A 143 14.49 -18.85 -17.36
CA SER A 143 15.79 -19.05 -17.99
C SER A 143 16.61 -20.10 -17.25
N HIS A 144 16.70 -20.04 -15.91
CA HIS A 144 17.49 -21.04 -15.19
C HIS A 144 16.86 -22.44 -15.13
N SER A 145 15.52 -22.58 -15.12
CA SER A 145 14.91 -23.91 -15.09
C SER A 145 15.00 -24.61 -16.44
N ASP A 146 14.72 -23.89 -17.53
CA ASP A 146 14.84 -24.45 -18.87
C ASP A 146 16.31 -24.69 -19.22
N ASP A 147 17.22 -23.78 -18.89
CA ASP A 147 18.67 -23.95 -19.11
C ASP A 147 19.24 -25.12 -18.28
N ILE A 148 18.79 -25.32 -17.04
CA ILE A 148 19.22 -26.47 -16.23
C ILE A 148 18.66 -27.79 -16.80
N ALA A 149 17.44 -27.78 -17.33
CA ALA A 149 16.84 -28.96 -17.95
C ALA A 149 17.54 -29.33 -19.28
N THR A 150 17.86 -28.35 -20.14
CA THR A 150 18.65 -28.59 -21.35
C THR A 150 20.08 -29.01 -21.03
N MET A 151 20.74 -28.36 -20.06
CA MET A 151 22.11 -28.69 -19.66
C MET A 151 22.22 -30.10 -19.07
N LYS A 152 21.24 -30.52 -18.27
CA LYS A 152 21.17 -31.90 -17.75
C LYS A 152 20.97 -32.94 -18.86
N LYS A 153 20.17 -32.62 -19.88
CA LYS A 153 19.95 -33.50 -21.04
C LYS A 153 21.19 -33.63 -21.93
N GLN A 154 21.92 -32.52 -22.14
CA GLN A 154 23.20 -32.52 -22.86
C GLN A 154 24.27 -33.33 -22.11
N MET A 155 24.39 -33.17 -20.78
CA MET A 155 25.32 -33.98 -19.98
C MET A 155 25.00 -35.49 -20.07
N ALA A 156 23.73 -35.87 -20.03
CA ALA A 156 23.34 -37.28 -20.14
C ALA A 156 23.69 -37.88 -21.53
N GLN A 157 23.50 -37.11 -22.61
CA GLN A 157 23.90 -37.54 -23.95
C GLN A 157 25.42 -37.68 -24.08
N GLN A 158 26.17 -36.70 -23.58
CA GLN A 158 27.63 -36.71 -23.64
C GLN A 158 28.23 -37.86 -22.81
N GLN A 159 27.65 -38.18 -21.66
CA GLN A 159 28.07 -39.32 -20.85
C GLN A 159 27.81 -40.66 -21.55
N ALA A 160 26.68 -40.81 -22.24
CA ALA A 160 26.37 -42.02 -22.99
C ALA A 160 27.33 -42.21 -24.19
N GLU A 161 27.67 -41.11 -24.87
CA GLU A 161 28.64 -41.14 -25.97
C GLU A 161 30.06 -41.45 -25.47
N TYR A 162 30.47 -40.88 -24.33
CA TYR A 162 31.75 -41.19 -23.69
C TYR A 162 31.87 -42.67 -23.30
N ASN A 163 30.82 -43.24 -22.71
CA ASN A 163 30.80 -44.66 -22.37
C ASN A 163 30.91 -45.55 -23.60
N ARG A 164 30.17 -45.22 -24.68
CA ARG A 164 30.23 -45.95 -25.94
C ARG A 164 31.62 -45.87 -26.58
N LEU A 165 32.25 -44.69 -26.62
CA LEU A 165 33.62 -44.54 -27.13
C LEU A 165 34.64 -45.33 -26.29
N THR A 166 34.43 -45.39 -24.97
CA THR A 166 35.30 -46.15 -24.05
C THR A 166 35.19 -47.65 -24.32
N ASP A 167 33.99 -48.17 -24.53
CA ASP A 167 33.77 -49.58 -24.91
C ASP A 167 34.37 -49.89 -26.29
N GLU A 168 34.22 -48.99 -27.26
CA GLU A 168 34.80 -49.14 -28.60
C GLU A 168 36.33 -49.12 -28.56
N LEU A 169 36.94 -48.23 -27.76
CA LEU A 169 38.38 -48.23 -27.52
C LEU A 169 38.86 -49.47 -26.78
N ALA A 170 38.08 -49.99 -25.82
CA ALA A 170 38.40 -51.22 -25.11
C ALA A 170 38.38 -52.42 -26.09
N GLN A 171 37.38 -52.51 -26.95
CA GLN A 171 37.28 -53.53 -27.99
C GLN A 171 38.40 -53.41 -29.03
N ALA A 172 38.70 -52.19 -29.49
CA ALA A 172 39.80 -51.95 -30.43
C ALA A 172 41.17 -52.30 -29.82
N LYS A 173 41.41 -51.96 -28.55
CA LYS A 173 42.64 -52.37 -27.83
C LYS A 173 42.71 -53.88 -27.64
N ALA A 174 41.60 -54.55 -27.33
CA ALA A 174 41.57 -56.00 -27.23
C ALA A 174 41.90 -56.66 -28.58
N ALA A 175 41.31 -56.18 -29.68
CA ALA A 175 41.58 -56.69 -31.03
C ALA A 175 43.02 -56.42 -31.51
N VAL A 176 43.64 -55.33 -31.08
CA VAL A 176 45.06 -55.03 -31.36
C VAL A 176 46.00 -55.86 -30.49
N SER A 177 45.61 -56.18 -29.25
CA SER A 177 46.38 -57.06 -28.37
C SER A 177 46.40 -58.50 -28.90
N ASP A 178 45.29 -58.99 -29.42
CA ASP A 178 45.17 -60.35 -30.00
C ASP A 178 46.06 -60.50 -31.24
N LYS A 179 46.09 -59.48 -32.11
CA LYS A 179 46.94 -59.47 -33.31
C LYS A 179 48.45 -59.30 -33.06
N LYS A 180 48.87 -58.98 -31.84
CA LYS A 180 50.28 -58.80 -31.48
C LYS A 180 50.87 -60.02 -30.76
N ALA A 181 50.03 -61.01 -30.46
CA ALA A 181 50.39 -62.24 -29.77
C ALA A 181 50.57 -63.46 -30.72
N ASP A 182 50.19 -63.32 -32.00
CA ASP A 182 50.56 -64.20 -33.12
C ASP A 182 51.81 -63.66 -33.85
#